data_AF-A0A3R6VX39-F1
#
_entry.id   AF-A0A3R6VX39-F1
#
_cell.length_a   1.000
_cell.length_b   1.000
_cell.length_c   1.000
_cell.angle_alpha   90.00
_cell.angle_beta   90.00
_cell.angle_gamma   90.00
#
_symmetry.space_group_name_H-M   'P 1'
#
loop_
_entity.id
_entity.type
_entity.pdbx_description
1 polymer ?
#
loop_
_entity_poly.entity_id
_entity_poly.type
_entity_poly.pdbx_seq_one_letter_code
_entity_poly.pdbx_strand_id
1 'polypeptide(L)' 'MSGTKNPPKFKAGDTIKCRDADDAIRMSEELLKAGIYTDFLYYKDGKRGLWLEVVKDYENG' A
#
# COMPACT_ATOMS: atom_id res chain seq x y z
N MET A 1 16.19 7.53 19.22
CA MET A 1 15.93 8.30 17.98
C MET A 1 14.53 7.94 17.50
N SER A 2 13.51 8.66 17.97
CA SER A 2 12.12 8.48 17.51
C SER A 2 11.98 9.19 16.16
N GLY A 3 12.24 8.45 15.09
CA GLY A 3 11.88 8.90 13.74
C GLY A 3 10.37 8.82 13.63
N THR A 4 9.67 9.93 13.89
CA THR A 4 8.29 10.13 13.43
C THR A 4 8.32 10.17 11.91
N LYS A 5 8.34 8.98 11.28
CA LYS A 5 8.07 8.86 9.86
C LYS A 5 6.61 9.23 9.69
N ASN A 6 6.35 10.48 9.27
CA ASN A 6 5.06 10.83 8.69
C ASN A 6 4.68 9.69 7.73
N PRO A 7 3.45 9.15 7.80
CA PRO A 7 3.03 8.13 6.85
C PRO A 7 3.29 8.70 5.45
N PRO A 8 3.91 7.94 4.54
CA PRO A 8 4.07 8.39 3.16
C PRO A 8 2.69 8.81 2.67
N LYS A 9 2.56 10.02 2.12
CA LYS A 9 1.33 10.44 1.47
C LYS A 9 1.17 9.58 0.22
N PHE A 10 0.38 8.53 0.34
CA PHE A 10 0.03 7.66 -0.77
C PHE A 10 -1.12 8.30 -1.54
N LYS A 11 -1.03 8.31 -2.87
CA LYS A 11 -2.14 8.72 -3.74
C LYS A 11 -2.78 7.51 -4.39
N ALA A 12 -4.03 7.65 -4.81
CA ALA A 12 -4.68 6.64 -5.62
C ALA A 12 -3.85 6.32 -6.88
N GLY A 13 -3.67 5.03 -7.17
CA GLY A 13 -2.82 4.51 -8.24
C GLY A 13 -1.35 4.29 -7.86
N ASP A 14 -0.91 4.71 -6.66
CA ASP A 14 0.40 4.29 -6.16
C ASP A 14 0.41 2.79 -5.91
N THR A 15 1.57 2.15 -6.10
CA THR A 15 1.71 0.73 -5.82
C THR A 15 2.93 0.43 -4.98
N ILE A 16 2.77 -0.49 -4.07
CA ILE A 16 3.80 -0.94 -3.14
C ILE A 16 4.16 -2.37 -3.50
N LYS A 17 5.44 -2.64 -3.75
CA LYS A 17 5.89 -4.02 -4.00
C LYS A 17 6.06 -4.74 -2.66
N CYS A 18 5.42 -5.89 -2.53
CA CYS A 18 5.55 -6.75 -1.36
C CYS A 18 6.52 -7.90 -1.64
N ARG A 19 7.17 -8.38 -0.58
CA ARG A 19 8.10 -9.51 -0.69
C ARG A 19 7.37 -10.84 -0.91
N ASP A 20 6.29 -11.03 -0.16
CA ASP A 20 5.51 -12.25 -0.05
C ASP A 20 4.07 -11.93 0.41
N ALA A 21 3.25 -12.96 0.60
CA ALA A 21 1.83 -12.80 0.92
C ALA A 21 1.61 -12.27 2.34
N ASP A 22 2.39 -12.72 3.33
CA ASP A 22 2.31 -12.25 4.71
C ASP A 22 2.67 -10.77 4.80
N ASP A 23 3.73 -10.34 4.11
CA ASP A 23 4.12 -8.94 4.03
C ASP A 23 3.02 -8.09 3.37
N ALA A 24 2.36 -8.60 2.33
CA ALA A 24 1.28 -7.90 1.66
C ALA A 24 0.03 -7.76 2.54
N ILE A 25 -0.33 -8.79 3.31
CA ILE A 25 -1.44 -8.72 4.27
C ILE A 25 -1.12 -7.72 5.38
N ARG A 26 0.06 -7.83 6.01
CA ARG A 26 0.48 -6.92 7.09
C ARG A 26 0.49 -5.47 6.63
N MET A 27 1.05 -5.19 5.46
CA MET A 27 1.09 -3.84 4.88
C MET A 27 -0.31 -3.32 4.55
N SER A 28 -1.18 -4.16 3.99
CA SER A 28 -2.58 -3.76 3.70
C SER A 28 -3.34 -3.40 4.98
N GLU A 29 -3.16 -4.16 6.06
CA GLU A 29 -3.77 -3.85 7.36
C GLU A 29 -3.23 -2.56 7.99
N GLU A 30 -1.92 -2.31 7.90
CA GLU A 30 -1.30 -1.07 8.38
C GLU A 30 -1.80 0.16 7.62
N LEU A 31 -1.93 0.05 6.30
CA LEU A 31 -2.47 1.10 5.43
C LEU A 31 -3.95 1.33 5.70
N LEU A 32 -4.74 0.27 5.88
CA LEU A 32 -6.15 0.37 6.21
C LEU A 32 -6.37 1.07 7.56
N LYS A 33 -5.53 0.79 8.58
CA LYS A 33 -5.55 1.50 9.87
C LYS A 33 -5.21 3.00 9.73
N ALA A 34 -4.43 3.35 8.71
CA ALA A 34 -4.14 4.74 8.35
C ALA A 34 -5.21 5.37 7.44
N GLY A 35 -6.30 4.66 7.11
CA GLY A 35 -7.37 5.14 6.24
C GLY A 35 -7.09 5.01 4.74
N ILE A 36 -6.03 4.28 4.37
CA ILE A 36 -5.61 4.05 2.99
C ILE A 36 -6.09 2.67 2.56
N TYR A 37 -6.95 2.64 1.55
CA TYR A 37 -7.45 1.40 0.99
C TYR A 37 -6.53 0.91 -0.12
N THR A 38 -6.13 -0.36 -0.02
CA THR A 38 -5.31 -1.02 -1.04
C THR A 38 -6.00 -2.24 -1.62
N ASP A 39 -5.72 -2.53 -2.89
CA ASP A 39 -6.10 -3.76 -3.57
C ASP A 39 -4.86 -4.58 -3.97
N PHE A 40 -5.00 -5.89 -4.10
CA PHE A 40 -3.90 -6.80 -4.42
C PHE A 40 -3.73 -6.95 -5.92
N LEU A 41 -2.51 -6.72 -6.41
CA LEU A 41 -2.13 -6.93 -7.80
C LEU A 41 -1.03 -7.99 -7.92
N TYR A 42 -1.18 -8.89 -8.88
CA TYR A 42 -0.20 -9.94 -9.17
C TYR A 42 0.73 -9.61 -10.36
N TYR A 43 0.36 -8.59 -11.14
CA TYR A 43 1.10 -8.10 -12.29
C TYR A 43 1.12 -6.58 -12.28
N LYS A 44 2.31 -5.98 -12.45
CA LYS A 44 2.49 -4.55 -12.64
C LYS A 44 3.66 -4.30 -13.58
N ASP A 45 3.51 -3.38 -14.54
CA ASP A 45 4.55 -2.98 -15.51
C ASP A 45 5.19 -4.19 -16.23
N GLY A 46 4.38 -5.18 -16.61
CA GLY A 46 4.85 -6.41 -17.26
C GLY A 46 5.63 -7.38 -16.36
N LYS A 47 5.72 -7.10 -15.04
CA LYS A 47 6.41 -7.94 -14.06
C LYS A 47 5.43 -8.64 -13.13
N ARG A 48 5.65 -9.93 -12.93
CA ARG A 48 4.98 -10.73 -11.89
C ARG A 48 5.52 -10.37 -10.51
N GLY A 49 4.63 -10.28 -9.54
CA GLY A 49 4.98 -10.05 -8.14
C GLY A 49 3.74 -9.78 -7.31
N LEU A 50 3.88 -9.76 -5.99
CA LEU A 50 2.81 -9.31 -5.11
C LEU A 50 2.95 -7.81 -4.93
N TRP A 51 1.89 -7.09 -5.27
CA TRP A 51 1.83 -5.64 -5.15
C TRP A 51 0.52 -5.25 -4.46
N LEU A 52 0.55 -4.12 -3.77
CA LEU A 52 -0.63 -3.44 -3.26
C LEU A 52 -0.82 -2.15 -4.04
N GLU A 53 -1.96 -1.95 -4.67
CA GLU A 53 -2.36 -0.69 -5.30
C GLU A 53 -3.23 0.12 -4.36
N VAL A 54 -2.92 1.39 -4.18
CA VAL A 54 -3.72 2.31 -3.40
C VAL A 54 -4.94 2.71 -4.23
N VAL A 55 -6.13 2.31 -3.79
CA VAL A 55 -7.39 2.56 -4.50
C VAL A 55 -8.07 3.84 -4.02
N LYS A 56 -8.00 4.11 -2.70
CA LYS A 56 -8.66 5.28 -2.11
C LYS A 56 -7.87 5.78 -0.91
N ASP A 57 -7.59 7.07 -0.92
CA ASP A 57 -7.09 7.82 0.23
C ASP A 57 -8.23 8.71 0.74
N TYR A 58 -8.55 8.64 2.03
CA TYR A 58 -9.70 9.34 2.61
C TYR A 58 -9.44 10.84 2.87
N GLU A 59 -8.25 11.39 2.63
CA GLU A 59 -7.95 12.81 2.91
C GLU A 59 -8.45 13.79 1.83
N ASN A 60 -9.16 13.35 0.79
CA ASN A 60 -9.80 14.22 -0.20
C ASN A 60 -11.31 13.93 -0.34
N GLY A 61 -12.03 14.08 0.77
CA GLY A 61 -13.50 14.20 0.82
C GLY A 61 -13.88 15.51 1.49
#